data_AF-A0A9W8LIA5-F1
#
_entry.id   AF-A0A9W8LIA5-F1
#
_cell.length_a   1.000
_cell.length_b   1.000
_cell.length_c   1.000
_cell.angle_alpha   90.00
_cell.angle_beta   90.00
_cell.angle_gamma   90.00
#
_symmetry.space_group_name_H-M   'P 1'
#
loop_
_entity.id
_entity.type
_entity.pdbx_description
1 polymer ?
#
loop_
_entity_poly.entity_id
_entity_poly.type
_entity_poly.pdbx_seq_one_letter_code
_entity_poly.pdbx_strand_id
1 'polypeptide(L)'
;MAPAGRRTFTAGAAHGYQARLSQFYHNTLRDDLMVLQYTPPAVRARQEDQHRAAQADDAPSESAPNPQRRHKSKMPRPKVPRSTAHNVPFVSKVTVHIRCREALHNKNHLLSALMALQVVTGKRAQLIRAKSDAAAWKLRKGMPIAAKVDLEGDDMFEFLDKLIEVVLPRMKEYHGLRMSAGDGNGSFTLGFDDSVIGLFPEMEMVYDMFPLVTGFSVNIATTAVRNPPGRLLLSGLGLPFLHARKPASEGQML
;
A
#
# COMPACT_ATOMS: atom_id res chain seq x y z
N MET A 1 7.34 35.16 22.52
CA MET A 1 8.23 34.03 22.20
C MET A 1 8.11 33.78 20.70
N ALA A 2 9.09 34.23 19.90
CA ALA A 2 8.98 34.31 18.44
C ALA A 2 8.77 32.93 17.78
N PRO A 3 8.05 32.83 16.64
CA PRO A 3 7.89 31.56 15.93
C PRO A 3 9.25 31.15 15.37
N ALA A 4 9.78 30.02 15.85
CA ALA A 4 11.05 29.47 15.41
C ALA A 4 11.01 29.23 13.89
N GLY A 5 11.73 30.08 13.15
CA GLY A 5 11.93 29.95 11.71
C GLY A 5 12.57 28.60 11.36
N ARG A 6 11.93 27.88 10.43
CA ARG A 6 12.38 26.73 9.63
C ARG A 6 13.68 26.04 10.09
N ARG A 7 13.61 25.22 11.15
CA ARG A 7 14.66 24.24 11.52
C ARG A 7 14.55 22.90 10.79
N THR A 8 13.53 22.73 9.96
CA THR A 8 13.23 21.47 9.26
C THR A 8 13.35 21.63 7.74
N PHE A 9 14.32 22.43 7.28
CA PHE A 9 14.67 22.42 5.86
C PHE A 9 15.33 21.07 5.55
N THR A 10 14.69 20.32 4.67
CA THR A 10 15.28 19.16 4.01
C THR A 10 15.53 19.59 2.59
N ALA A 11 16.74 19.33 2.06
CA ALA A 11 16.97 19.54 0.64
C ALA A 11 15.95 18.70 -0.13
N GLY A 12 15.24 19.31 -1.08
CA GLY A 12 14.45 18.56 -2.07
C GLY A 12 15.36 17.64 -2.89
N ALA A 13 14.78 16.85 -3.80
CA ALA A 13 15.46 15.86 -4.63
C ALA A 13 16.93 16.22 -4.90
N ALA A 14 17.85 15.47 -4.26
CA ALA A 14 19.28 15.76 -4.26
C ALA A 14 19.93 15.56 -5.64
N HIS A 15 19.19 14.91 -6.54
CA HIS A 15 19.56 14.70 -7.92
C HIS A 15 18.65 15.57 -8.80
N GLY A 16 19.22 16.29 -9.76
CA GLY A 16 18.45 16.91 -10.85
C GLY A 16 17.74 15.89 -11.76
N TYR A 17 17.76 14.61 -11.39
CA TYR A 17 17.11 13.51 -12.05
C TYR A 17 15.93 13.03 -11.19
N GLN A 18 14.73 13.11 -11.75
CA GLN A 18 13.55 12.45 -11.18
C GLN A 18 13.75 10.94 -11.22
N ALA A 19 13.17 10.21 -10.25
CA ALA A 19 13.24 8.75 -10.24
C ALA A 19 12.70 8.18 -11.58
N ARG A 20 13.39 7.20 -12.16
CA ARG A 20 13.03 6.59 -13.46
C ARG A 20 11.58 6.12 -13.50
N LEU A 21 11.12 5.45 -12.44
CA LEU A 21 9.75 4.95 -12.33
C LEU A 21 8.72 6.08 -12.25
N SER A 22 9.09 7.23 -11.65
CA SER A 22 8.27 8.46 -11.64
C SER A 22 8.15 9.05 -13.04
N GLN A 23 9.25 9.13 -13.79
CA GLN A 23 9.23 9.60 -15.18
C GLN A 23 8.38 8.68 -16.07
N PHE A 24 8.53 7.35 -15.93
CA PHE A 24 7.71 6.37 -16.62
C PHE A 24 6.22 6.57 -16.31
N TYR A 25 5.88 6.79 -15.05
CA TYR A 25 4.49 7.09 -14.67
C TYR A 25 3.96 8.33 -15.41
N HIS A 26 4.71 9.43 -15.41
CA HIS A 26 4.25 10.70 -15.98
C HIS A 26 4.21 10.72 -17.51
N ASN A 27 5.12 10.00 -18.17
CA ASN A 27 5.29 10.06 -19.62
C ASN A 27 4.42 9.06 -20.38
N THR A 28 4.08 7.90 -19.78
CA THR A 28 3.37 6.83 -20.49
C THR A 28 2.16 6.33 -19.70
N LEU A 29 2.41 5.79 -18.50
CA LEU A 29 1.41 5.04 -17.74
C LEU A 29 0.20 5.91 -17.39
N ARG A 30 0.41 7.18 -17.05
CA ARG A 30 -0.67 8.11 -16.70
C ARG A 30 -1.70 8.23 -17.82
N ASP A 31 -1.26 8.36 -19.06
CA ASP A 31 -2.13 8.53 -20.22
C ASP A 31 -2.85 7.23 -20.55
N ASP A 32 -2.16 6.09 -20.47
CA ASP A 32 -2.76 4.77 -20.62
C ASP A 32 -3.84 4.50 -19.56
N LEU A 33 -3.58 4.83 -18.29
CA LEU A 33 -4.56 4.71 -17.22
C LEU A 33 -5.77 5.61 -17.45
N MET A 34 -5.56 6.82 -17.97
CA MET A 34 -6.65 7.74 -18.28
C MET A 34 -7.56 7.13 -19.36
N VAL A 35 -6.99 6.57 -20.42
CA VAL A 35 -7.74 5.92 -21.50
C VAL A 35 -8.47 4.68 -20.99
N LEU A 36 -7.79 3.80 -20.25
CA LEU A 36 -8.37 2.56 -19.71
C LEU A 36 -9.52 2.82 -18.72
N GLN A 37 -9.46 3.91 -17.96
CA GLN A 37 -10.49 4.28 -16.98
C GLN A 37 -11.54 5.24 -17.54
N TYR A 38 -11.40 5.67 -18.79
CA TYR A 38 -12.37 6.55 -19.41
C TYR A 38 -13.71 5.83 -19.61
N THR A 39 -14.80 6.53 -19.33
CA THR A 39 -16.15 6.02 -19.61
C THR A 39 -16.90 7.13 -20.34
N PRO A 40 -17.44 6.87 -21.54
CA PRO A 40 -18.17 7.89 -22.28
C PRO A 40 -19.37 8.45 -21.47
N PRO A 41 -19.70 9.74 -21.61
CA PRO A 41 -20.78 10.37 -20.84
C PRO A 41 -22.14 9.68 -21.04
N ALA A 42 -22.41 9.14 -22.23
CA ALA A 42 -23.66 8.42 -22.52
C ALA A 42 -23.81 7.13 -21.69
N VAL A 43 -22.75 6.34 -21.54
CA VAL A 43 -22.75 5.12 -20.72
C VAL A 43 -22.86 5.47 -19.24
N ARG A 44 -22.19 6.56 -18.83
CA ARG A 44 -22.26 7.09 -17.46
C ARG A 44 -23.67 7.54 -17.08
N ALA A 45 -24.34 8.32 -17.94
CA ALA A 45 -25.70 8.79 -17.69
C ALA A 45 -26.65 7.60 -17.43
N ARG A 46 -26.57 6.55 -18.25
CA ARG A 46 -27.34 5.31 -18.05
C ARG A 46 -27.05 4.64 -16.70
N GLN A 47 -25.78 4.58 -16.27
CA GLN A 47 -25.41 4.03 -14.96
C GLN A 47 -25.93 4.89 -13.80
N GLU A 48 -25.82 6.22 -13.91
CA GLU A 48 -26.35 7.15 -12.91
C GLU A 48 -27.88 7.06 -12.81
N ASP A 49 -28.59 6.91 -13.92
CA ASP A 49 -30.04 6.73 -13.97
C ASP A 49 -30.47 5.40 -13.35
N GLN A 50 -29.75 4.30 -13.62
CA GLN A 50 -29.99 2.99 -12.99
C GLN A 50 -29.77 3.04 -11.48
N HIS A 51 -28.70 3.70 -11.01
CA HIS A 51 -28.45 3.88 -9.58
C HIS A 51 -29.53 4.74 -8.92
N ARG A 52 -30.02 5.78 -9.61
CA ARG A 52 -31.09 6.64 -9.11
C ARG A 52 -32.44 5.93 -9.09
N ALA A 53 -32.74 5.11 -10.08
CA ALA A 53 -33.95 4.27 -10.13
C ALA A 53 -33.95 3.24 -8.99
N ALA A 54 -32.85 2.51 -8.79
CA ALA A 54 -32.71 1.57 -7.68
C ALA A 54 -32.87 2.23 -6.29
N GLN A 55 -32.49 3.49 -6.17
CA GLN A 55 -32.64 4.26 -4.94
C GLN A 55 -34.04 4.89 -4.78
N ALA A 56 -34.78 5.06 -5.88
CA ALA A 56 -36.18 5.50 -5.89
C ALA A 56 -37.15 4.36 -5.53
N ASP A 57 -36.81 3.11 -5.87
CA ASP A 57 -37.56 1.92 -5.45
C ASP A 57 -37.45 1.67 -3.93
N ASP A 58 -36.41 2.22 -3.29
CA ASP A 58 -36.20 2.26 -1.84
C ASP A 58 -36.79 3.54 -1.18
N ALA A 59 -37.50 4.40 -1.94
CA ALA A 59 -38.14 5.58 -1.38
C ALA A 59 -39.21 5.17 -0.35
N PRO A 60 -39.32 5.90 0.79
CA PRO A 60 -40.31 5.54 1.81
C PRO A 60 -41.71 5.67 1.20
N SER A 61 -42.47 4.58 1.21
CA SER A 61 -43.93 4.67 1.15
C SER A 61 -44.40 5.57 2.32
N GLU A 62 -45.60 6.16 2.24
CA GLU A 62 -46.21 7.14 3.17
C GLU A 62 -46.22 6.78 4.69
N SER A 63 -45.60 5.68 5.08
CA SER A 63 -45.33 5.31 6.46
C SER A 63 -44.36 6.30 7.12
N ALA A 64 -44.68 6.69 8.36
CA ALA A 64 -43.88 7.60 9.20
C ALA A 64 -42.37 7.29 9.13
N PRO A 65 -41.50 8.32 9.16
CA PRO A 65 -40.07 8.15 8.95
C PRO A 65 -39.51 7.11 9.92
N ASN A 66 -39.16 5.93 9.38
CA ASN A 66 -38.50 4.88 10.11
C ASN A 66 -37.23 5.50 10.73
N PRO A 67 -37.02 5.47 12.06
CA PRO A 67 -35.82 6.00 12.67
C PRO A 67 -34.64 5.41 11.92
N GLN A 68 -33.88 6.28 11.24
CA GLN A 68 -32.89 5.89 10.23
C GLN A 68 -32.21 4.61 10.68
N ARG A 69 -32.44 3.50 9.95
CA ARG A 69 -31.87 2.20 10.27
C ARG A 69 -30.40 2.44 10.58
N ARG A 70 -30.00 2.38 11.85
CA ARG A 70 -28.60 2.54 12.25
C ARG A 70 -27.84 1.54 11.41
N HIS A 71 -27.15 2.02 10.38
CA HIS A 71 -26.40 1.14 9.49
C HIS A 71 -25.48 0.34 10.41
N LYS A 72 -25.62 -0.99 10.40
CA LYS A 72 -24.79 -1.87 11.21
C LYS A 72 -23.32 -1.55 10.89
N SER A 73 -22.66 -0.81 11.78
CA SER A 73 -21.21 -0.72 12.01
C SER A 73 -20.29 -0.29 10.83
N LYS A 74 -20.73 -0.28 9.57
CA LYS A 74 -19.85 0.05 8.44
C LYS A 74 -20.03 1.50 8.04
N MET A 75 -19.01 2.32 8.31
CA MET A 75 -18.94 3.68 7.78
C MET A 75 -19.18 3.67 6.26
N PRO A 76 -19.96 4.62 5.73
CA PRO A 76 -20.22 4.70 4.29
C PRO A 76 -18.91 4.88 3.55
N ARG A 77 -18.71 4.09 2.48
CA ARG A 77 -17.51 4.21 1.66
C ARG A 77 -17.59 5.48 0.81
N PRO A 78 -16.47 6.20 0.60
CA PRO A 78 -16.45 7.36 -0.27
C PRO A 78 -16.92 6.99 -1.68
N LYS A 79 -17.64 7.94 -2.32
CA LYS A 79 -18.06 7.84 -3.72
C LYS A 79 -16.81 7.90 -4.60
N VAL A 80 -16.77 7.06 -5.63
CA VAL A 80 -15.64 7.04 -6.56
C VAL A 80 -15.69 8.32 -7.39
N PRO A 81 -14.63 9.16 -7.36
CA PRO A 81 -14.57 10.36 -8.18
C PRO A 81 -14.48 9.99 -9.66
N ARG A 82 -14.90 10.91 -10.53
CA ARG A 82 -14.88 10.71 -11.98
C ARG A 82 -13.43 10.60 -12.47
N SER A 83 -13.18 9.71 -13.42
CA SER A 83 -11.89 9.67 -14.13
C SER A 83 -11.83 10.89 -15.06
N THR A 84 -10.92 11.81 -14.71
CA THR A 84 -10.61 13.08 -15.39
C THR A 84 -9.09 13.20 -15.42
N ALA A 85 -8.52 14.00 -16.35
CA ALA A 85 -7.07 14.23 -16.45
C ALA A 85 -6.38 14.65 -15.13
N HIS A 86 -7.12 15.27 -14.22
CA HIS A 86 -6.65 15.68 -12.89
C HIS A 86 -6.76 14.61 -11.81
N ASN A 87 -7.51 13.53 -12.05
CA ASN A 87 -7.82 12.48 -11.08
C ASN A 87 -7.40 11.11 -11.61
N VAL A 88 -6.14 11.01 -12.04
CA VAL A 88 -5.52 9.75 -12.42
C VAL A 88 -4.90 9.11 -11.17
N PRO A 89 -5.08 7.79 -10.95
CA PRO A 89 -4.45 7.10 -9.82
C PRO A 89 -2.93 7.26 -9.84
N PHE A 90 -2.35 7.52 -8.67
CA PHE A 90 -0.92 7.70 -8.44
C PHE A 90 -0.53 7.05 -7.11
N VAL A 91 0.74 6.70 -6.94
CA VAL A 91 1.25 6.18 -5.66
C VAL A 91 1.52 7.37 -4.75
N SER A 92 0.77 7.50 -3.66
CA SER A 92 0.89 8.64 -2.75
C SER A 92 2.03 8.44 -1.74
N LYS A 93 2.11 7.23 -1.18
CA LYS A 93 3.03 6.92 -0.09
C LYS A 93 3.33 5.43 -0.05
N VAL A 94 4.57 5.08 0.28
CA VAL A 94 4.94 3.70 0.63
C VAL A 94 5.38 3.68 2.09
N THR A 95 4.76 2.80 2.89
CA THR A 95 5.12 2.60 4.29
C THR A 95 5.72 1.22 4.45
N VAL A 96 7.01 1.18 4.79
CA VAL A 96 7.70 -0.08 5.11
C VAL A 96 7.70 -0.24 6.61
N HIS A 97 7.25 -1.38 7.10
CA HIS A 97 7.19 -1.65 8.53
C HIS A 97 7.72 -3.04 8.87
N ILE A 98 8.48 -3.13 9.95
CA ILE A 98 9.01 -4.37 10.51
C ILE A 98 8.41 -4.55 11.90
N ARG A 99 7.91 -5.75 12.17
CA ARG A 99 7.44 -6.15 13.50
C ARG A 99 8.35 -7.27 14.02
N CYS A 100 9.21 -6.95 14.98
CA CYS A 100 10.07 -7.93 15.63
C CYS A 100 9.38 -8.45 16.89
N ARG A 101 9.02 -9.74 16.93
CA ARG A 101 8.45 -10.35 18.14
C ARG A 101 9.54 -10.59 19.20
N GLU A 102 10.75 -10.86 18.73
CA GLU A 102 11.98 -11.15 19.47
C GLU A 102 12.46 -9.92 20.26
N ALA A 103 12.04 -8.72 19.85
CA ALA A 103 12.30 -7.47 20.54
C ALA A 103 11.76 -7.43 21.98
N LEU A 104 10.74 -8.27 22.29
CA LEU A 104 10.21 -8.42 23.65
C LEU A 104 11.20 -9.09 24.60
N HIS A 105 12.04 -9.98 24.08
CA HIS A 105 13.06 -10.68 24.84
C HIS A 105 14.37 -9.91 24.86
N ASN A 106 14.80 -9.42 23.69
CA ASN A 106 16.05 -8.69 23.56
C ASN A 106 15.86 -7.42 22.70
N LYS A 107 16.08 -6.27 23.33
CA LYS A 107 15.95 -4.95 22.71
C LYS A 107 16.95 -4.72 21.57
N ASN A 108 18.07 -5.45 21.54
CA ASN A 108 19.09 -5.29 20.51
C ASN A 108 18.61 -5.73 19.12
N HIS A 109 17.71 -6.72 19.03
CA HIS A 109 17.12 -7.12 17.76
C HIS A 109 16.29 -6.01 17.10
N LEU A 110 15.71 -5.13 17.92
CA LEU A 110 14.99 -3.97 17.40
C LEU A 110 15.93 -2.93 16.77
N LEU A 111 17.14 -2.78 17.31
CA LEU A 111 18.16 -1.91 16.72
C LEU A 111 18.63 -2.44 15.36
N SER A 112 18.81 -3.76 15.26
CA SER A 112 19.12 -4.45 13.99
C SER A 112 18.08 -4.13 12.92
N ALA A 113 16.79 -4.32 13.22
CA ALA A 113 15.70 -4.02 12.29
C ALA A 113 15.62 -2.53 11.91
N LEU A 114 15.90 -1.64 12.85
CA LEU A 114 15.88 -0.20 12.61
C LEU A 114 17.01 0.23 11.67
N MET A 115 18.21 -0.34 11.85
CA MET A 115 19.36 -0.12 10.97
C MET A 115 19.14 -0.74 9.59
N ALA A 116 18.61 -1.96 9.50
CA ALA A 116 18.30 -2.60 8.23
C ALA A 116 17.31 -1.76 7.38
N LEU A 117 16.26 -1.22 8.01
CA LEU A 117 15.35 -0.29 7.31
C LEU A 117 16.04 0.97 6.83
N GLN A 118 16.95 1.53 7.62
CA GLN A 118 17.70 2.72 7.24
C GLN A 118 18.65 2.45 6.07
N VAL A 119 19.29 1.28 6.04
CA VAL A 119 20.17 0.87 4.94
C VAL A 119 19.38 0.68 3.65
N VAL A 120 18.25 -0.04 3.71
CA VAL A 120 17.41 -0.29 2.52
C VAL A 120 16.78 0.98 1.97
N THR A 121 16.26 1.84 2.85
CA THR A 121 15.43 2.99 2.43
C THR A 121 16.17 4.32 2.38
N GLY A 122 17.38 4.42 2.95
CA GLY A 122 18.10 5.68 3.11
C GLY A 122 17.42 6.72 4.02
N LYS A 123 16.28 6.38 4.64
CA LYS A 123 15.52 7.28 5.52
C LYS A 123 15.55 6.82 6.97
N ARG A 124 15.52 7.81 7.86
CA ARG A 124 15.51 7.56 9.30
C ARG A 124 14.23 6.85 9.73
N ALA A 125 14.37 5.58 10.09
CA ALA A 125 13.29 4.79 10.66
C ALA A 125 12.77 5.33 12.01
N GLN A 126 11.45 5.28 12.16
CA GLN A 126 10.71 5.66 13.36
C GLN A 126 10.42 4.44 14.23
N LEU A 127 10.65 4.60 15.53
CA LEU A 127 10.37 3.57 16.52
C LEU A 127 8.87 3.53 16.87
N ILE A 128 8.24 2.37 16.73
CA ILE A 128 6.84 2.14 17.10
C ILE A 128 6.78 1.47 18.48
N ARG A 129 5.98 2.09 19.35
CA ARG A 129 5.64 1.56 20.67
C ARG A 129 4.28 0.87 20.68
N ALA A 130 4.12 -0.09 21.57
CA ALA A 130 2.88 -0.81 21.82
C ALA A 130 1.74 0.13 22.21
N LYS A 131 0.62 0.06 21.49
CA LYS A 131 -0.61 0.80 21.83
C LYS A 131 -1.51 0.05 22.82
N SER A 132 -1.55 -1.27 22.72
CA SER A 132 -2.34 -2.17 23.55
C SER A 132 -1.47 -2.98 24.50
N ASP A 133 -2.09 -3.45 25.58
CA ASP A 133 -1.51 -4.44 26.50
C ASP A 133 -2.15 -5.79 26.17
N ALA A 134 -1.36 -6.86 26.13
CA ALA A 134 -1.83 -8.20 25.90
C ALA A 134 -0.95 -9.20 26.66
N ALA A 135 -1.47 -9.73 27.77
CA ALA A 135 -0.75 -10.68 28.63
C ALA A 135 -0.32 -11.96 27.88
N ALA A 136 -1.15 -12.46 26.95
CA ALA A 136 -0.85 -13.64 26.14
C ALA A 136 0.43 -13.47 25.28
N TRP A 137 0.75 -12.23 24.90
CA TRP A 137 1.96 -11.91 24.13
C TRP A 137 3.07 -11.34 25.00
N LYS A 138 2.92 -11.34 26.34
CA LYS A 138 3.82 -10.68 27.29
C LYS A 138 4.08 -9.21 26.94
N LEU A 139 3.09 -8.56 26.32
CA LEU A 139 3.25 -7.22 25.75
C LEU A 139 2.64 -6.16 26.64
N ARG A 140 3.44 -5.20 27.09
CA ARG A 140 2.96 -4.03 27.85
C ARG A 140 2.90 -2.76 27.01
N LYS A 141 1.94 -1.88 27.32
CA LYS A 141 1.81 -0.56 26.68
C LYS A 141 3.10 0.24 26.78
N GLY A 142 3.47 0.93 25.70
CA GLY A 142 4.68 1.75 25.64
C GLY A 142 5.99 1.00 25.35
N MET A 143 5.99 -0.33 25.33
CA MET A 143 7.18 -1.10 24.94
C MET A 143 7.49 -0.90 23.45
N PRO A 144 8.76 -0.71 23.06
CA PRO A 144 9.14 -0.62 21.65
C PRO A 144 9.14 -2.02 21.01
N ILE A 145 8.46 -2.21 19.88
CA ILE A 145 8.28 -3.53 19.24
C ILE A 145 8.67 -3.50 17.76
N ALA A 146 8.38 -2.38 17.09
CA ALA A 146 8.40 -2.31 15.66
C ALA A 146 9.14 -1.05 15.21
N ALA A 147 9.58 -1.07 13.95
CA ALA A 147 10.14 0.09 13.29
C ALA A 147 9.36 0.32 11.98
N LYS A 148 9.19 1.59 11.60
CA LYS A 148 8.60 1.94 10.31
C LYS A 148 9.36 3.05 9.63
N VAL A 149 9.28 3.07 8.31
CA VAL A 149 9.71 4.17 7.46
C VAL A 149 8.55 4.54 6.56
N ASP A 150 8.31 5.83 6.47
CA ASP A 150 7.32 6.42 5.58
C ASP A 150 8.11 7.07 4.41
N LEU A 151 7.89 6.59 3.18
CA LEU A 151 8.54 7.06 1.96
C LEU A 151 7.53 7.81 1.09
N GLU A 152 7.93 8.98 0.61
CA GLU A 152 7.15 9.89 -0.21
C GLU A 152 8.08 10.52 -1.27
N GLY A 153 7.54 10.95 -2.41
CA GLY A 153 8.33 11.57 -3.48
C GLY A 153 9.23 10.58 -4.24
N ASP A 154 10.43 11.01 -4.61
CA ASP A 154 11.34 10.20 -5.43
C ASP A 154 11.88 8.97 -4.68
N ASP A 155 12.16 9.08 -3.38
CA ASP A 155 12.69 7.96 -2.57
C ASP A 155 11.72 6.76 -2.56
N MET A 156 10.42 7.05 -2.61
CA MET A 156 9.36 6.06 -2.68
C MET A 156 9.44 5.28 -4.01
N PHE A 157 9.65 5.99 -5.12
CA PHE A 157 9.76 5.39 -6.45
C PHE A 157 11.04 4.60 -6.61
N GLU A 158 12.16 5.07 -6.07
CA GLU A 158 13.42 4.32 -6.05
C GLU A 158 13.29 3.01 -5.25
N PHE A 159 12.63 3.05 -4.09
CA PHE A 159 12.35 1.84 -3.32
C PHE A 159 11.46 0.87 -4.10
N LEU A 160 10.42 1.38 -4.78
CA LEU A 160 9.53 0.54 -5.58
C LEU A 160 10.25 -0.10 -6.77
N ASP A 161 11.13 0.66 -7.43
CA ASP A 161 11.93 0.19 -8.57
C ASP A 161 12.84 -0.96 -8.14
N LYS A 162 13.59 -0.79 -7.04
CA LYS A 162 14.43 -1.85 -6.44
C LYS A 162 13.61 -3.08 -6.06
N LEU A 163 12.44 -2.87 -5.46
CA LEU A 163 11.56 -3.96 -5.08
C LEU A 163 11.14 -4.77 -6.32
N ILE A 164 10.66 -4.11 -7.37
CA ILE A 164 10.05 -4.75 -8.54
C ILE A 164 11.10 -5.37 -9.45
N GLU A 165 12.21 -4.68 -9.72
CA GLU A 165 13.22 -5.13 -10.69
C GLU A 165 14.24 -6.11 -10.08
N VAL A 166 14.59 -5.95 -8.80
CA VAL A 166 15.67 -6.72 -8.18
C VAL A 166 15.13 -7.75 -7.20
N VAL A 167 14.30 -7.31 -6.24
CA VAL A 167 13.90 -8.18 -5.12
C VAL A 167 12.88 -9.23 -5.54
N LEU A 168 11.77 -8.82 -6.16
CA LEU A 168 10.68 -9.75 -6.52
C LEU A 168 11.14 -10.88 -7.47
N PRO A 169 11.97 -10.64 -8.50
CA PRO A 169 12.43 -11.71 -9.39
C PRO A 169 13.44 -12.66 -8.72
N ARG A 170 14.18 -12.20 -7.71
CA ARG A 170 15.12 -13.04 -6.93
C ARG A 170 14.40 -13.91 -5.89
N MET A 171 13.16 -13.59 -5.54
CA MET A 171 12.38 -14.38 -4.58
C MET A 171 11.96 -15.73 -5.19
N LYS A 172 12.35 -16.84 -4.55
CA LYS A 172 12.02 -18.20 -5.02
C LYS A 172 10.51 -18.50 -5.01
N GLU A 173 9.80 -18.02 -3.98
CA GLU A 173 8.40 -18.40 -3.73
C GLU A 173 7.40 -17.26 -3.99
N TYR A 174 7.83 -16.19 -4.67
CA TYR A 174 6.92 -15.08 -4.96
C TYR A 174 6.19 -15.30 -6.29
N HIS A 175 4.90 -15.60 -6.21
CA HIS A 175 4.06 -15.79 -7.40
C HIS A 175 3.26 -14.53 -7.76
N GLY A 176 3.28 -13.50 -6.91
CA GLY A 176 2.57 -12.24 -7.12
C GLY A 176 1.41 -12.00 -6.17
N LEU A 177 0.82 -10.80 -6.26
CA LEU A 177 -0.33 -10.38 -5.46
C LEU A 177 -1.61 -11.07 -5.92
N ARG A 178 -2.43 -11.55 -4.97
CA ARG A 178 -3.76 -12.07 -5.31
C ARG A 178 -4.64 -10.97 -5.90
N MET A 179 -5.51 -11.31 -6.86
CA MET A 179 -6.54 -10.38 -7.37
C MET A 179 -7.41 -9.74 -6.28
N SER A 180 -7.68 -10.48 -5.21
CA SER A 180 -8.50 -10.03 -4.08
C SER A 180 -7.74 -9.10 -3.11
N ALA A 181 -6.44 -8.94 -3.29
CA ALA A 181 -5.64 -8.10 -2.39
C ALA A 181 -6.07 -6.63 -2.47
N GLY A 182 -6.05 -5.97 -1.32
CA GLY A 182 -6.30 -4.54 -1.15
C GLY A 182 -7.43 -4.23 -0.17
N ASP A 183 -7.31 -3.12 0.52
CA ASP A 183 -8.17 -2.78 1.67
C ASP A 183 -9.56 -2.24 1.29
N GLY A 184 -9.87 -2.18 0.00
CA GLY A 184 -11.11 -1.64 -0.57
C GLY A 184 -11.01 -0.16 -0.92
N ASN A 185 -9.99 0.53 -0.39
CA ASN A 185 -9.72 1.96 -0.54
C ASN A 185 -8.44 2.22 -1.37
N GLY A 186 -8.01 1.28 -2.22
CA GLY A 186 -6.84 1.47 -3.08
C GLY A 186 -5.47 1.41 -2.36
N SER A 187 -5.42 0.93 -1.12
CA SER A 187 -4.17 0.57 -0.44
C SER A 187 -3.89 -0.92 -0.62
N PHE A 188 -2.62 -1.26 -0.83
CA PHE A 188 -2.16 -2.64 -1.00
C PHE A 188 -1.04 -2.95 -0.03
N THR A 189 -1.17 -4.06 0.69
CA THR A 189 -0.15 -4.52 1.63
C THR A 189 0.51 -5.79 1.09
N LEU A 190 1.83 -5.76 1.03
CA LEU A 190 2.71 -6.89 0.72
C LEU A 190 3.39 -7.32 2.02
N GLY A 191 3.38 -8.62 2.31
CA GLY A 191 4.15 -9.21 3.40
C GLY A 191 5.31 -10.02 2.82
N PHE A 192 6.48 -9.88 3.44
CA PHE A 192 7.71 -10.57 3.05
C PHE A 192 8.31 -11.29 4.25
N ASP A 193 8.84 -12.48 3.99
CA ASP A 193 9.56 -13.28 4.97
C ASP A 193 10.94 -12.69 5.26
N ASP A 194 11.57 -13.19 6.32
CA ASP A 194 12.84 -12.71 6.85
C ASP A 194 13.98 -12.77 5.83
N SER A 195 13.97 -13.76 4.93
CA SER A 195 15.01 -13.92 3.89
C SER A 195 15.02 -12.81 2.85
N VAL A 196 13.90 -12.13 2.63
CA VAL A 196 13.71 -11.20 1.50
C VAL A 196 14.52 -9.92 1.68
N ILE A 197 14.70 -9.46 2.92
CA ILE A 197 15.43 -8.21 3.18
C ILE A 197 16.92 -8.31 2.83
N GLY A 198 17.48 -9.52 2.81
CA GLY A 198 18.86 -9.78 2.36
C GLY A 198 19.03 -9.74 0.84
N LEU A 199 17.95 -9.73 0.06
CA LEU A 199 17.98 -9.65 -1.41
C LEU A 199 18.15 -8.22 -1.93
N PHE A 200 17.99 -7.20 -1.06
CA PHE A 200 18.25 -5.82 -1.43
C PHE A 200 19.76 -5.60 -1.64
N PRO A 201 20.15 -4.90 -2.71
CA PRO A 201 21.57 -4.69 -3.04
C PRO A 201 22.33 -3.96 -1.93
N GLU A 202 21.67 -3.07 -1.19
CA GLU A 202 22.28 -2.34 -0.07
C GLU A 202 22.54 -3.23 1.16
N MET A 203 21.72 -4.27 1.34
CA MET A 203 21.82 -5.16 2.49
C MET A 203 22.74 -6.36 2.23
N GLU A 204 22.88 -6.80 0.98
CA GLU A 204 23.67 -7.99 0.61
C GLU A 204 25.12 -7.91 1.13
N MET A 205 25.74 -6.72 1.09
CA MET A 205 27.11 -6.52 1.59
C MET A 205 27.21 -6.50 3.13
N VAL A 206 26.14 -6.06 3.81
CA VAL A 206 26.14 -5.81 5.26
C VAL A 206 25.41 -6.92 6.02
N TYR A 207 24.92 -7.94 5.30
CA TYR A 207 24.07 -8.99 5.84
C TYR A 207 24.68 -9.69 7.05
N ASP A 208 25.97 -10.02 6.99
CA ASP A 208 26.69 -10.72 8.06
C ASP A 208 26.84 -9.91 9.36
N MET A 209 26.69 -8.58 9.29
CA MET A 209 26.77 -7.73 10.49
C MET A 209 25.46 -7.72 11.30
N PHE A 210 24.35 -8.21 10.72
CA PHE A 210 23.05 -8.19 11.38
C PHE A 210 22.74 -9.53 12.06
N PRO A 211 22.61 -9.57 13.40
CA PRO A 211 22.45 -10.81 14.15
C PRO A 211 21.06 -11.44 13.98
N LEU A 212 20.05 -10.63 13.64
CA LEU A 212 18.71 -11.09 13.34
C LEU A 212 18.14 -10.28 12.20
N VAL A 213 17.70 -11.01 11.20
CA VAL A 213 17.03 -10.51 10.01
C VAL A 213 15.55 -10.77 10.21
N THR A 214 14.72 -9.74 10.10
CA THR A 214 13.27 -9.84 10.36
C THR A 214 12.49 -9.52 9.09
N GLY A 215 11.40 -10.26 8.88
CA GLY A 215 10.45 -10.03 7.81
C GLY A 215 9.81 -8.65 7.94
N PHE A 216 9.35 -8.15 6.80
CA PHE A 216 8.83 -6.80 6.69
C PHE A 216 7.55 -6.80 5.88
N SER A 217 6.82 -5.71 5.97
CA SER A 217 5.60 -5.51 5.21
C SER A 217 5.62 -4.13 4.58
N VAL A 218 5.26 -4.07 3.31
CA VAL A 218 5.23 -2.86 2.50
C VAL A 218 3.78 -2.53 2.24
N ASN A 219 3.33 -1.38 2.73
CA ASN A 219 2.02 -0.84 2.41
C ASN A 219 2.17 0.26 1.35
N ILE A 220 1.57 0.04 0.19
CA ILE A 220 1.54 0.96 -0.93
C ILE A 220 0.19 1.65 -0.91
N ALA A 221 0.17 2.92 -0.53
CA ALA A 221 -1.01 3.76 -0.54
C ALA A 221 -1.10 4.50 -1.87
N THR A 222 -2.21 4.30 -2.59
CA THR A 222 -2.48 5.02 -3.84
C THR A 222 -3.55 6.09 -3.64
N THR A 223 -3.68 7.02 -4.59
CA THR A 223 -4.77 8.00 -4.61
C THR A 223 -6.11 7.40 -5.04
N ALA A 224 -6.11 6.14 -5.50
CA ALA A 224 -7.32 5.47 -5.96
C ALA A 224 -8.30 5.24 -4.80
N VAL A 225 -9.57 5.58 -5.01
CA VAL A 225 -10.62 5.35 -4.00
C VAL A 225 -11.04 3.88 -3.91
N ARG A 226 -10.71 3.07 -4.92
CA ARG A 226 -11.10 1.65 -5.01
C ARG A 226 -9.94 0.78 -5.49
N ASN A 227 -10.02 -0.51 -5.17
CA ASN A 227 -8.98 -1.48 -5.54
C ASN A 227 -8.78 -1.67 -7.05
N PRO A 228 -9.80 -1.73 -7.94
CA PRO A 228 -9.56 -1.93 -9.36
C PRO A 228 -8.62 -0.90 -10.02
N PRO A 229 -8.85 0.44 -9.88
CA PRO A 229 -7.91 1.42 -10.43
C PRO A 229 -6.53 1.38 -9.78
N GLY A 230 -6.45 1.08 -8.48
CA GLY A 230 -5.16 0.89 -7.80
C GLY A 230 -4.39 -0.34 -8.29
N ARG A 231 -5.08 -1.46 -8.57
CA ARG A 231 -4.45 -2.67 -9.15
C ARG A 231 -3.94 -2.40 -10.56
N LEU A 232 -4.70 -1.68 -11.39
CA LEU A 232 -4.26 -1.30 -12.72
C LEU A 232 -2.98 -0.46 -12.67
N LEU A 233 -2.92 0.52 -11.77
CA LEU A 233 -1.71 1.32 -11.53
C LEU A 233 -0.52 0.45 -11.16
N LEU A 234 -0.67 -0.38 -10.11
CA LEU A 234 0.42 -1.23 -9.62
C LEU A 234 0.87 -2.26 -10.66
N SER A 235 -0.07 -2.81 -11.43
CA SER A 235 0.23 -3.73 -12.53
C SER A 235 1.00 -3.03 -13.64
N GLY A 236 0.66 -1.78 -13.97
CA GLY A 236 1.38 -0.97 -14.95
C GLY A 236 2.80 -0.64 -14.49
N LEU A 237 3.02 -0.50 -13.18
CA LEU A 237 4.35 -0.30 -12.58
C LEU A 237 5.18 -1.59 -12.51
N GLY A 238 4.63 -2.74 -12.92
CA GLY A 238 5.36 -4.01 -12.98
C GLY A 238 5.11 -4.95 -11.80
N LEU A 239 4.18 -4.65 -10.89
CA LEU A 239 3.84 -5.60 -9.82
C LEU A 239 3.03 -6.78 -10.39
N PRO A 240 3.49 -8.04 -10.20
CA PRO A 240 2.80 -9.20 -10.72
C PRO A 240 1.56 -9.52 -9.90
N PHE A 241 0.52 -9.90 -10.61
CA PHE A 241 -0.84 -10.04 -10.09
C PHE A 241 -1.39 -11.40 -10.53
N LEU A 242 -1.61 -12.28 -9.55
CA LEU A 242 -2.11 -13.63 -9.76
C LEU A 242 -3.59 -13.60 -10.10
N HIS A 243 -3.90 -14.01 -11.32
CA HIS A 243 -5.24 -14.37 -11.73
C HIS A 243 -5.64 -15.62 -10.95
N ALA A 244 -6.75 -15.53 -10.21
CA ALA A 244 -7.33 -16.72 -9.61
C ALA A 244 -7.75 -17.65 -10.77
N ARG A 245 -7.02 -18.73 -10.98
CA ARG A 245 -7.45 -19.79 -11.89
C ARG A 245 -8.77 -20.30 -11.32
N LYS A 246 -9.87 -20.10 -12.04
CA LYS A 246 -11.15 -20.75 -11.71
C LYS A 246 -10.81 -22.24 -11.61
N PRO A 247 -11.08 -22.94 -10.49
CA PRO A 247 -10.89 -24.37 -10.46
C PRO A 247 -11.68 -24.93 -11.64
N ALA A 248 -11.02 -25.72 -12.50
CA ALA A 248 -11.71 -26.41 -13.57
C ALA A 248 -12.87 -27.15 -12.91
N SER A 249 -14.10 -26.82 -13.29
CA SER A 249 -15.27 -27.55 -12.83
C SER A 249 -15.03 -29.01 -13.21
N GLU A 250 -14.72 -29.84 -12.22
CA GLU A 250 -14.66 -31.28 -12.38
C GLU A 250 -15.95 -31.72 -13.05
N GLY A 251 -15.77 -32.51 -14.11
CA GLY A 251 -16.83 -32.92 -15.01
C GLY A 251 -18.04 -33.44 -14.25
N GLN A 252 -19.17 -32.80 -14.54
CA GLN A 252 -20.40 -33.51 -14.82
C GLN A 252 -20.07 -34.71 -15.73
N MET A 253 -19.98 -35.91 -15.17
CA MET A 253 -20.12 -37.22 -15.82
C MET A 253 -19.95 -38.33 -14.77
N LEU A 254 -21.07 -38.72 -14.15
CA LEU A 254 -21.67 -40.06 -14.18
C LEU A 254 -23.07 -39.98 -13.55
#